data_AF-A0A7C1XDD0-F1
#
_entry.id   AF-A0A7C1XDD0-F1
#
_cell.length_a   1.000
_cell.length_b   1.000
_cell.length_c   1.000
_cell.angle_alpha   90.00
_cell.angle_beta   90.00
_cell.angle_gamma   90.00
#
_symmetry.space_group_name_H-M   'P 1'
#
loop_
_entity.id
_entity.type
_entity.pdbx_description
1 polymer ?
#
loop_
_entity_poly.entity_id
_entity_poly.type
_entity_poly.pdbx_seq_one_letter_code
_entity_poly.pdbx_strand_id
1 'polypeptide(L)'
;MTRVLALLSLAGLLIGLAAYHVEALGPAPHDSPCGNCHLAGEAVTADNAHQLLGTQERLCGDCHADALRLSHASGFNPGRPLPAVYPVDWKGDVTCSTCHDVHNDRPGLLRGEARGRDFCLACHGEGFFLAMVDGGRSLTESGHLAARRDEFGFDLDPATLRCLDCHSDKADAGPAVDFAPGGVLRHADHGINHPIGVPYARAISYGGYRPVAQLSPDIQLPQGRIGCISCHRGYTREHGALVIANRGSRLCFECHDI
;
A
#
# COMPACT_ATOMS: atom_id res chain seq x y z
N MET A 1 47.29 31.05 4.09
CA MET A 1 47.06 29.62 4.45
C MET A 1 45.61 29.33 4.88
N THR A 2 44.91 30.25 5.53
CA THR A 2 43.53 30.05 6.03
C THR A 2 42.43 29.92 4.97
N ARG A 3 42.57 30.55 3.79
CA ARG A 3 41.57 30.45 2.71
C ARG A 3 41.59 29.12 1.94
N VAL A 4 42.73 28.45 1.89
CA VAL A 4 42.89 27.16 1.17
C VAL A 4 42.31 26.00 1.99
N LEU A 5 42.48 26.05 3.31
CA LEU A 5 41.89 25.08 4.24
C LEU A 5 40.35 25.13 4.27
N ALA A 6 39.75 26.31 4.13
CA ALA A 6 38.29 26.47 4.09
C ALA A 6 37.64 25.94 2.79
N LEU A 7 38.35 25.97 1.66
CA LEU A 7 37.87 25.43 0.39
C LEU A 7 37.93 23.90 0.36
N LEU A 8 38.93 23.29 0.99
CA LEU A 8 39.09 21.84 1.06
C LEU A 8 38.04 21.18 1.98
N SER A 9 37.65 21.83 3.08
CA SER A 9 36.59 21.32 3.96
C SER A 9 35.19 21.48 3.37
N LEU A 10 34.93 22.51 2.55
CA LEU A 10 33.67 22.65 1.83
C LEU A 10 33.53 21.60 0.71
N ALA A 11 34.62 21.31 -0.01
CA ALA A 11 34.64 20.28 -1.05
C ALA A 11 34.46 18.86 -0.45
N GLY A 12 35.09 18.57 0.68
CA GLY A 12 34.90 17.30 1.39
C GLY A 12 33.47 17.08 1.90
N LEU A 13 32.80 18.15 2.37
CA LEU A 13 31.40 18.09 2.80
C LEU A 13 30.43 17.86 1.62
N LEU A 14 30.68 18.50 0.47
CA LEU A 14 29.88 18.33 -0.74
C LEU A 14 30.06 16.94 -1.37
N ILE A 15 31.26 16.36 -1.33
CA ILE A 15 31.51 14.98 -1.79
C ILE A 15 30.88 13.97 -0.83
N GLY A 16 30.92 14.23 0.48
CA GLY A 16 30.25 13.39 1.50
C GLY A 16 28.72 13.42 1.39
N LEU A 17 28.12 14.59 1.11
CA LEU A 17 26.68 14.73 0.84
C LEU A 17 26.28 14.08 -0.49
N ALA A 18 27.11 14.20 -1.53
CA ALA A 18 26.88 13.52 -2.80
C ALA A 18 26.95 11.99 -2.63
N ALA A 19 27.89 11.47 -1.83
CA ALA A 19 27.99 10.04 -1.54
C ALA A 19 26.82 9.51 -0.69
N TYR A 20 26.33 10.29 0.28
CA TYR A 20 25.15 9.91 1.09
C TYR A 20 23.84 9.87 0.29
N HIS A 21 23.75 10.58 -0.84
CA HIS A 21 22.60 10.51 -1.73
C HIS A 21 22.66 9.38 -2.76
N VAL A 22 23.80 8.68 -2.89
CA VAL A 22 23.98 7.63 -3.90
C VAL A 22 23.54 6.23 -3.41
N GLU A 23 23.39 6.01 -2.10
CA GLU A 23 22.94 4.70 -1.56
C GLU A 23 21.41 4.51 -1.49
N ALA A 24 20.61 5.46 -1.98
CA ALA A 24 19.14 5.34 -1.99
C ALA A 24 18.55 4.94 -3.35
N LEU A 25 19.37 4.63 -4.35
CA LEU A 25 18.94 4.23 -5.70
C LEU A 25 19.57 2.89 -6.06
N GLY A 26 19.16 1.83 -5.36
CA GLY A 26 19.23 0.49 -5.97
C GLY A 26 18.45 0.48 -7.29
N PRO A 27 18.76 -0.44 -8.23
CA PRO A 27 17.98 -0.58 -9.45
C PRO A 27 16.49 -0.73 -9.08
N ALA A 28 15.61 -0.18 -9.93
CA ALA A 28 14.18 -0.37 -9.75
C ALA A 28 13.91 -1.87 -9.56
N PRO A 29 13.06 -2.30 -8.61
CA PRO A 29 12.96 -3.70 -8.21
C PRO A 29 12.57 -4.69 -9.33
N HIS A 30 12.12 -4.19 -10.50
CA HIS A 30 11.81 -4.98 -11.69
C HIS A 30 12.89 -4.91 -12.79
N ASP A 31 14.02 -4.24 -12.54
CA ASP A 31 15.22 -4.17 -13.39
C ASP A 31 16.24 -5.24 -12.94
N SER A 32 15.77 -6.49 -12.84
CA SER A 32 16.57 -7.63 -12.42
C SER A 32 17.00 -8.47 -13.63
N PRO A 33 18.12 -9.23 -13.56
CA PRO A 33 18.54 -10.13 -14.63
C PRO A 33 17.39 -10.99 -15.14
N CYS A 34 17.26 -11.15 -16.46
CA CYS A 34 16.12 -11.83 -17.07
C CYS A 34 15.93 -13.26 -16.53
N GLY A 35 17.04 -13.91 -16.21
CA GLY A 35 17.08 -15.26 -15.64
C GLY A 35 16.53 -15.41 -14.22
N ASN A 36 16.16 -14.33 -13.54
CA ASN A 36 15.45 -14.44 -12.27
C ASN A 36 13.98 -14.80 -12.45
N CYS A 37 13.42 -14.55 -13.64
CA CYS A 37 12.02 -14.78 -13.95
C CYS A 37 11.86 -15.77 -15.11
N HIS A 38 12.64 -15.59 -16.17
CA HIS A 38 12.54 -16.37 -17.40
C HIS A 38 13.47 -17.57 -17.38
N LEU A 39 12.93 -18.73 -17.77
CA LEU A 39 13.70 -19.98 -17.87
C LEU A 39 14.85 -19.88 -18.87
N ALA A 40 14.69 -19.08 -19.93
CA ALA A 40 15.70 -18.84 -20.95
C ALA A 40 16.83 -17.88 -20.53
N GLY A 41 16.77 -17.29 -19.33
CA GLY A 41 17.80 -16.35 -18.90
C GLY A 41 17.90 -15.11 -19.78
N GLU A 42 19.13 -14.67 -20.01
CA GLU A 42 19.47 -13.57 -20.93
C GLU A 42 19.17 -13.88 -22.40
N ALA A 43 18.90 -15.14 -22.75
CA ALA A 43 18.51 -15.55 -24.10
C ALA A 43 16.99 -15.52 -24.31
N VAL A 44 16.25 -14.82 -23.45
CA VAL A 44 14.81 -14.66 -23.57
C VAL A 44 14.45 -13.89 -24.86
N THR A 45 13.43 -14.37 -25.56
CA THR A 45 12.85 -13.76 -26.76
C THR A 45 11.33 -13.75 -26.61
N ALA A 46 10.62 -13.05 -27.50
CA ALA A 46 9.15 -13.04 -27.49
C ALA A 46 8.54 -14.44 -27.57
N ASP A 47 9.19 -15.37 -28.28
CA ASP A 47 8.68 -16.74 -28.48
C ASP A 47 8.81 -17.62 -27.23
N ASN A 48 9.81 -17.38 -26.39
CA ASN A 48 10.09 -18.20 -25.21
C ASN A 48 9.82 -17.50 -23.86
N ALA A 49 9.48 -16.21 -23.87
CA ALA A 49 9.26 -15.41 -22.65
C ALA A 49 8.16 -15.96 -21.73
N HIS A 50 7.21 -16.72 -22.28
CA HIS A 50 6.15 -17.37 -21.51
C HIS A 50 6.67 -18.48 -20.57
N GLN A 51 7.90 -18.96 -20.78
CA GLN A 51 8.55 -19.96 -19.94
C GLN A 51 9.20 -19.29 -18.74
N LEU A 52 8.56 -19.43 -17.59
CA LEU A 52 9.02 -18.85 -16.33
C LEU A 52 9.63 -19.92 -15.42
N LEU A 53 10.50 -19.50 -14.50
CA LEU A 53 11.09 -20.39 -13.49
C LEU A 53 10.08 -20.95 -12.48
N GLY A 54 8.88 -20.38 -12.42
CA GLY A 54 7.78 -20.81 -11.56
C GLY A 54 6.46 -20.17 -11.96
N THR A 55 5.41 -20.41 -11.18
CA THR A 55 4.15 -19.66 -11.34
C THR A 55 4.38 -18.19 -11.02
N GLN A 56 3.59 -17.31 -11.62
CA GLN A 56 3.72 -15.88 -11.33
C GLN A 56 3.38 -15.56 -9.87
N GLU A 57 2.46 -16.30 -9.26
CA GLU A 57 2.14 -16.15 -7.84
C GLU A 57 3.36 -16.42 -6.96
N ARG A 58 4.16 -17.44 -7.31
CA ARG A 58 5.41 -17.72 -6.60
C ARG A 58 6.43 -16.62 -6.84
N LEU A 59 6.74 -16.34 -8.11
CA LEU A 59 7.80 -15.40 -8.49
C LEU A 59 7.55 -13.99 -7.94
N CYS A 60 6.32 -13.48 -8.09
CA CYS A 60 5.96 -12.17 -7.56
C CYS A 60 5.84 -12.20 -6.03
N GLY A 61 5.33 -13.29 -5.47
CA GLY A 61 5.12 -13.45 -4.03
C GLY A 61 6.38 -13.44 -3.18
N ASP A 62 7.52 -13.83 -3.76
CA ASP A 62 8.82 -13.81 -3.07
C ASP A 62 9.23 -12.38 -2.62
N CYS A 63 8.77 -11.34 -3.35
CA CYS A 63 8.97 -9.94 -3.00
C CYS A 63 7.66 -9.24 -2.55
N HIS A 64 6.52 -9.62 -3.13
CA HIS A 64 5.20 -9.05 -2.89
C HIS A 64 4.27 -10.00 -2.13
N ALA A 65 4.74 -10.56 -1.01
CA ALA A 65 4.00 -11.56 -0.24
C ALA A 65 2.59 -11.10 0.19
N ASP A 66 2.41 -9.80 0.44
CA ASP A 66 1.11 -9.23 0.80
C ASP A 66 0.14 -9.17 -0.38
N ALA A 67 0.64 -9.04 -1.62
CA ALA A 67 -0.19 -9.04 -2.82
C ALA A 67 -0.92 -10.38 -2.98
N LEU A 68 -0.29 -11.49 -2.61
CA LEU A 68 -0.95 -12.81 -2.66
C LEU A 68 -2.17 -12.93 -1.73
N ARG A 69 -2.20 -12.13 -0.65
CA ARG A 69 -3.30 -12.14 0.32
C ARG A 69 -4.33 -11.07 0.06
N LEU A 70 -3.91 -9.98 -0.58
CA LEU A 70 -4.63 -8.71 -0.56
C LEU A 70 -4.98 -8.16 -1.95
N SER A 71 -4.54 -8.82 -3.02
CA SER A 71 -4.89 -8.49 -4.41
C SER A 71 -6.06 -9.31 -4.92
N HIS A 72 -6.48 -9.04 -6.15
CA HIS A 72 -7.41 -9.89 -6.88
C HIS A 72 -6.84 -11.32 -7.03
N ALA A 73 -7.72 -12.32 -7.06
CA ALA A 73 -7.33 -13.70 -7.30
C ALA A 73 -6.60 -13.85 -8.64
N SER A 74 -5.68 -14.82 -8.72
CA SER A 74 -4.89 -15.14 -9.91
C SER A 74 -4.61 -16.65 -10.00
N GLY A 75 -4.03 -17.09 -11.11
CA GLY A 75 -3.72 -18.50 -11.38
C GLY A 75 -4.94 -19.32 -11.80
N PHE A 76 -5.94 -18.71 -12.45
CA PHE A 76 -7.16 -19.40 -12.86
C PHE A 76 -7.63 -19.00 -14.26
N ASN A 77 -8.27 -19.91 -14.98
CA ASN A 77 -8.87 -19.64 -16.28
C ASN A 77 -10.17 -18.83 -16.14
N PRO A 78 -10.32 -17.67 -16.81
CA PRO A 78 -11.52 -16.87 -16.69
C PRO A 78 -12.69 -17.52 -17.44
N GLY A 79 -13.86 -17.59 -16.80
CA GLY A 79 -15.09 -18.13 -17.41
C GLY A 79 -15.68 -17.29 -18.55
N ARG A 80 -15.01 -16.21 -18.96
CA ARG A 80 -15.38 -15.36 -20.09
C ARG A 80 -14.13 -14.76 -20.75
N PRO A 81 -14.22 -14.32 -22.01
CA PRO A 81 -13.16 -13.53 -22.64
C PRO A 81 -12.91 -12.23 -21.86
N LEU A 82 -11.63 -11.89 -21.70
CA LEU A 82 -11.20 -10.62 -21.13
C LEU A 82 -11.02 -9.56 -22.22
N PRO A 83 -11.10 -8.26 -21.89
CA PRO A 83 -10.70 -7.19 -22.80
C PRO A 83 -9.25 -7.38 -23.28
N ALA A 84 -8.95 -7.02 -24.53
CA ALA A 84 -7.63 -7.22 -25.14
C ALA A 84 -6.47 -6.54 -24.38
N VAL A 85 -6.76 -5.46 -23.64
CA VAL A 85 -5.77 -4.76 -22.79
C VAL A 85 -5.34 -5.57 -21.56
N TYR A 86 -6.13 -6.58 -21.17
CA TYR A 86 -5.86 -7.49 -20.05
C TYR A 86 -5.72 -8.92 -20.57
N PRO A 87 -4.58 -9.24 -21.22
CA PRO A 87 -4.38 -10.56 -21.79
C PRO A 87 -4.21 -11.61 -20.69
N VAL A 88 -4.79 -12.79 -20.93
CA VAL A 88 -4.46 -13.99 -20.15
C VAL A 88 -3.03 -14.46 -20.45
N ASP A 89 -2.47 -15.28 -19.57
CA ASP A 89 -1.18 -15.93 -19.83
C ASP A 89 -1.27 -16.94 -20.99
N TRP A 90 -0.14 -17.56 -21.32
CA TRP A 90 -0.05 -18.53 -22.41
C TRP A 90 -0.91 -19.80 -22.21
N LYS A 91 -1.33 -20.10 -20.98
CA LYS A 91 -2.26 -21.21 -20.64
C LYS A 91 -3.72 -20.76 -20.67
N GLY A 92 -3.96 -19.47 -20.81
CA GLY A 92 -5.29 -18.88 -20.72
C GLY A 92 -5.70 -18.48 -19.31
N ASP A 93 -4.77 -18.40 -18.36
CA ASP A 93 -5.06 -18.03 -16.97
C ASP A 93 -4.95 -16.51 -16.75
N VAL A 94 -5.81 -15.98 -15.88
CA VAL A 94 -5.63 -14.68 -15.26
C VAL A 94 -4.51 -14.78 -14.25
N THR A 95 -3.43 -14.05 -14.49
CA THR A 95 -2.23 -14.04 -13.64
C THR A 95 -1.86 -12.60 -13.24
N CYS A 96 -0.81 -12.42 -12.45
CA CYS A 96 -0.29 -11.10 -12.10
C CYS A 96 -0.03 -10.25 -13.36
N SER A 97 0.51 -10.85 -14.44
CA SER A 97 0.83 -10.17 -15.69
C SER A 97 -0.37 -9.82 -16.56
N THR A 98 -1.57 -10.35 -16.24
CA THR A 98 -2.81 -9.96 -16.90
C THR A 98 -3.16 -8.50 -16.58
N CYS A 99 -2.86 -8.06 -15.36
CA CYS A 99 -3.08 -6.69 -14.92
C CYS A 99 -1.80 -5.87 -14.95
N HIS A 100 -0.64 -6.47 -14.67
CA HIS A 100 0.65 -5.76 -14.63
C HIS A 100 1.52 -6.07 -15.85
N ASP A 101 2.20 -5.07 -16.37
CA ASP A 101 3.26 -5.25 -17.35
C ASP A 101 4.61 -4.97 -16.71
N VAL A 102 5.26 -6.03 -16.27
CA VAL A 102 6.50 -5.97 -15.47
C VAL A 102 7.69 -5.38 -16.22
N HIS A 103 7.58 -5.24 -17.54
CA HIS A 103 8.61 -4.63 -18.39
C HIS A 103 8.31 -3.17 -18.76
N ASN A 104 7.21 -2.59 -18.26
CA ASN A 104 6.91 -1.18 -18.48
C ASN A 104 7.49 -0.28 -17.37
N ASP A 105 7.40 1.03 -17.57
CA ASP A 105 7.88 2.07 -16.66
C ASP A 105 6.72 2.85 -15.99
N ARG A 106 5.49 2.36 -16.12
CA ARG A 106 4.30 3.06 -15.60
C ARG A 106 4.21 2.90 -14.08
N PRO A 107 3.67 3.90 -13.36
CA PRO A 107 3.39 3.78 -11.94
C PRO A 107 2.54 2.54 -11.63
N GLY A 108 3.04 1.68 -10.75
CA GLY A 108 2.38 0.42 -10.38
C GLY A 108 2.29 -0.62 -11.51
N LEU A 109 2.96 -0.39 -12.64
CA LEU A 109 3.04 -1.29 -13.78
C LEU A 109 1.70 -1.71 -14.40
N LEU A 110 0.61 -1.01 -14.08
CA LEU A 110 -0.73 -1.45 -14.46
C LEU A 110 -0.97 -1.30 -15.98
N ARG A 111 -1.54 -2.33 -16.60
CA ARG A 111 -2.04 -2.31 -17.97
C ARG A 111 -3.31 -1.45 -18.04
N GLY A 112 -3.46 -0.73 -19.15
CA GLY A 112 -4.65 0.10 -19.39
C GLY A 112 -4.79 1.31 -18.47
N GLU A 113 -5.85 2.07 -18.72
CA GLU A 113 -6.12 3.35 -18.05
C GLU A 113 -7.28 3.29 -17.05
N ALA A 114 -8.04 2.19 -17.02
CA ALA A 114 -9.17 2.05 -16.11
C ALA A 114 -8.70 2.00 -14.64
N ARG A 115 -9.42 2.68 -13.75
CA ARG A 115 -9.13 2.76 -12.31
C ARG A 115 -10.42 2.63 -11.52
N GLY A 116 -10.32 2.27 -10.24
CA GLY A 116 -11.46 2.13 -9.35
C GLY A 116 -12.58 1.27 -9.96
N ARG A 117 -13.80 1.78 -9.95
CA ARG A 117 -14.99 1.07 -10.42
C ARG A 117 -14.87 0.62 -11.87
N ASP A 118 -14.34 1.49 -12.73
CA ASP A 118 -14.21 1.19 -14.15
C ASP A 118 -13.21 0.06 -14.41
N PHE A 119 -12.19 -0.07 -13.55
CA PHE A 119 -11.24 -1.19 -13.62
C PHE A 119 -11.94 -2.52 -13.32
N CYS A 120 -12.69 -2.57 -12.22
CA CYS A 120 -13.44 -3.78 -11.84
C CYS A 120 -14.47 -4.15 -12.93
N LEU A 121 -15.15 -3.15 -13.51
CA LEU A 121 -16.15 -3.34 -14.56
C LEU A 121 -15.59 -3.71 -15.92
N ALA A 122 -14.28 -3.55 -16.14
CA ALA A 122 -13.64 -4.09 -17.34
C ALA A 122 -13.77 -5.61 -17.42
N CYS A 123 -13.84 -6.27 -16.26
CA CYS A 123 -13.89 -7.73 -16.17
C CYS A 123 -15.10 -8.26 -15.41
N HIS A 124 -15.92 -7.43 -14.74
CA HIS A 124 -17.12 -7.81 -13.97
C HIS A 124 -18.35 -7.04 -14.43
N GLY A 125 -19.53 -7.67 -14.39
CA GLY A 125 -20.80 -6.97 -14.62
C GLY A 125 -21.34 -6.38 -13.32
N GLU A 126 -22.19 -5.35 -13.39
CA GLU A 126 -22.77 -4.72 -12.18
C GLU A 126 -23.46 -5.72 -11.25
N GLY A 127 -24.16 -6.71 -11.82
CA GLY A 127 -24.83 -7.76 -11.04
C GLY A 127 -23.91 -8.60 -10.15
N PHE A 128 -22.61 -8.70 -10.47
CA PHE A 128 -21.62 -9.36 -9.62
C PHE A 128 -21.44 -8.61 -8.30
N PHE A 129 -21.41 -7.28 -8.36
CA PHE A 129 -21.23 -6.42 -7.19
C PHE A 129 -22.52 -6.30 -6.38
N LEU A 130 -23.67 -6.20 -7.04
CA LEU A 130 -24.98 -6.14 -6.37
C LEU A 130 -25.28 -7.39 -5.52
N ALA A 131 -24.65 -8.52 -5.82
CA ALA A 131 -24.78 -9.74 -5.03
C ALA A 131 -23.93 -9.73 -3.74
N MET A 132 -23.06 -8.73 -3.55
CA MET A 132 -22.25 -8.56 -2.35
C MET A 132 -23.03 -7.85 -1.25
N VAL A 133 -22.61 -8.05 0.01
CA VAL A 133 -23.28 -7.51 1.20
C VAL A 133 -23.40 -5.97 1.18
N ASP A 134 -22.41 -5.29 0.61
CA ASP A 134 -22.34 -3.83 0.49
C ASP A 134 -22.60 -3.34 -0.95
N GLY A 135 -23.14 -4.19 -1.82
CA GLY A 135 -23.30 -3.89 -3.24
C GLY A 135 -21.98 -3.69 -4.00
N GLY A 136 -20.85 -4.15 -3.44
CA GLY A 136 -19.51 -4.08 -4.02
C GLY A 136 -18.88 -2.69 -3.99
N ARG A 137 -19.43 -1.78 -3.18
CA ARG A 137 -18.87 -0.43 -2.98
C ARG A 137 -17.45 -0.48 -2.44
N SER A 138 -17.18 -1.28 -1.42
CA SER A 138 -15.84 -1.43 -0.84
C SER A 138 -14.78 -1.91 -1.84
N LEU A 139 -15.15 -2.68 -2.87
CA LEU A 139 -14.21 -3.17 -3.88
C LEU A 139 -14.06 -2.22 -5.07
N THR A 140 -15.17 -1.65 -5.54
CA THR A 140 -15.15 -0.73 -6.68
C THR A 140 -14.52 0.61 -6.34
N GLU A 141 -14.58 1.02 -5.07
CA GLU A 141 -13.96 2.26 -4.61
C GLU A 141 -12.46 2.13 -4.29
N SER A 142 -11.99 0.89 -4.01
CA SER A 142 -10.63 0.58 -3.57
C SER A 142 -9.73 -0.07 -4.63
N GLY A 143 -10.30 -0.36 -5.81
CA GLY A 143 -9.81 -1.30 -6.82
C GLY A 143 -8.35 -1.15 -7.27
N HIS A 144 -7.71 -0.01 -7.01
CA HIS A 144 -6.24 0.04 -6.88
C HIS A 144 -5.83 1.06 -5.82
N LEU A 145 -5.16 0.57 -4.78
CA LEU A 145 -4.69 1.26 -3.57
C LEU A 145 -3.81 2.50 -3.79
N ALA A 146 -3.45 2.82 -5.04
CA ALA A 146 -2.75 4.04 -5.42
C ALA A 146 -3.69 5.16 -5.86
N ALA A 147 -4.91 4.86 -6.34
CA ALA A 147 -5.79 5.86 -6.94
C ALA A 147 -6.32 6.91 -5.94
N ARG A 148 -6.31 6.63 -4.64
CA ARG A 148 -6.67 7.60 -3.58
C ARG A 148 -5.48 8.08 -2.72
N ARG A 149 -4.25 7.60 -2.95
CA ARG A 149 -3.07 8.11 -2.21
C ARG A 149 -2.87 9.61 -2.41
N ASP A 150 -3.14 10.08 -3.62
CA ASP A 150 -3.00 11.49 -3.99
C ASP A 150 -4.19 12.35 -3.55
N GLU A 151 -5.35 11.76 -3.23
CA GLU A 151 -6.56 12.50 -2.80
C GLU A 151 -6.37 13.14 -1.42
N PHE A 152 -5.66 12.44 -0.52
CA PHE A 152 -5.46 12.92 0.86
C PHE A 152 -4.23 13.83 1.00
N GLY A 153 -3.27 13.79 0.08
CA GLY A 153 -2.06 14.62 0.13
C GLY A 153 -1.05 14.21 1.21
N PHE A 154 -1.20 13.02 1.80
CA PHE A 154 -0.24 12.42 2.74
C PHE A 154 -0.30 10.88 2.66
N ASP A 155 0.79 10.22 3.07
CA ASP A 155 1.00 8.78 2.87
C ASP A 155 0.29 7.96 3.96
N LEU A 156 -0.70 7.17 3.53
CA LEU A 156 -1.48 6.26 4.37
C LEU A 156 -1.09 4.80 4.14
N ASP A 157 -1.11 4.01 5.22
CA ASP A 157 -0.90 2.58 5.12
C ASP A 157 -2.11 1.89 4.44
N PRO A 158 -1.89 0.74 3.76
CA PRO A 158 -2.96 0.04 3.06
C PRO A 158 -4.12 -0.45 3.94
N ALA A 159 -3.93 -0.65 5.24
CA ALA A 159 -5.02 -1.06 6.13
C ALA A 159 -5.92 0.13 6.43
N THR A 160 -5.34 1.30 6.71
CA THR A 160 -6.07 2.57 6.86
C THR A 160 -6.88 2.91 5.60
N LEU A 161 -6.29 2.78 4.41
CA LEU A 161 -7.02 3.01 3.15
C LEU A 161 -8.27 2.14 3.03
N ARG A 162 -8.19 0.86 3.42
CA ARG A 162 -9.35 -0.05 3.41
C ARG A 162 -10.45 0.34 4.38
N CYS A 163 -10.09 0.92 5.53
CA CYS A 163 -11.08 1.43 6.47
C CYS A 163 -11.85 2.60 5.83
N LEU A 164 -11.13 3.49 5.14
CA LEU A 164 -11.70 4.69 4.52
C LEU A 164 -12.59 4.40 3.31
N ASP A 165 -12.43 3.25 2.66
CA ASP A 165 -13.35 2.80 1.60
C ASP A 165 -14.80 2.68 2.10
N CYS A 166 -14.99 2.43 3.41
CA CYS A 166 -16.32 2.32 4.03
C CYS A 166 -16.62 3.36 5.11
N HIS A 167 -15.61 4.07 5.63
CA HIS A 167 -15.79 5.04 6.73
C HIS A 167 -15.48 6.49 6.34
N SER A 168 -15.13 6.79 5.10
CA SER A 168 -14.91 8.19 4.67
C SER A 168 -16.17 9.07 4.75
N ASP A 169 -15.99 10.39 4.60
CA ASP A 169 -17.04 11.42 4.54
C ASP A 169 -18.10 11.16 3.46
N LYS A 170 -17.84 10.25 2.52
CA LYS A 170 -18.74 9.83 1.43
C LYS A 170 -19.29 8.41 1.58
N ALA A 171 -19.02 7.74 2.69
CA ALA A 171 -19.31 6.32 2.84
C ALA A 171 -20.65 6.02 3.54
N ASP A 172 -21.19 4.82 3.29
CA ASP A 172 -22.57 4.44 3.64
C ASP A 172 -22.75 3.80 5.01
N ALA A 173 -21.67 3.40 5.70
CA ALA A 173 -21.78 2.53 6.87
C ALA A 173 -20.78 2.89 7.98
N GLY A 174 -21.29 3.37 9.11
CA GLY A 174 -20.52 3.73 10.30
C GLY A 174 -20.41 5.25 10.52
N PRO A 175 -19.82 5.70 11.64
CA PRO A 175 -19.53 7.11 11.82
C PRO A 175 -18.50 7.54 10.78
N ALA A 176 -18.88 8.48 9.92
CA ALA A 176 -17.97 9.03 8.93
C ALA A 176 -16.74 9.67 9.59
N VAL A 177 -15.60 9.54 8.94
CA VAL A 177 -14.37 10.24 9.29
C VAL A 177 -13.94 11.17 8.17
N ASP A 178 -13.35 12.29 8.56
CA ASP A 178 -12.85 13.34 7.66
C ASP A 178 -11.39 13.67 8.00
N PHE A 179 -10.71 14.43 7.15
CA PHE A 179 -9.32 14.82 7.33
C PHE A 179 -9.16 16.34 7.41
N ALA A 180 -8.50 16.79 8.47
CA ALA A 180 -7.99 18.15 8.51
C ALA A 180 -6.69 18.27 7.68
N PRO A 181 -6.37 19.48 7.19
CA PRO A 181 -5.06 19.77 6.63
C PRO A 181 -3.93 19.30 7.57
N GLY A 182 -2.94 18.59 7.01
CA GLY A 182 -1.83 18.03 7.79
C GLY A 182 -2.02 16.60 8.29
N GLY A 183 -3.04 15.86 7.83
CA GLY A 183 -3.19 14.43 8.10
C GLY A 183 -3.83 14.08 9.43
N VAL A 184 -4.60 15.02 10.01
CA VAL A 184 -5.33 14.78 11.26
C VAL A 184 -6.71 14.22 10.95
N LEU A 185 -6.95 12.98 11.37
CA LEU A 185 -8.25 12.33 11.27
C LEU A 185 -9.25 13.01 12.21
N ARG A 186 -10.47 13.23 11.73
CA ARG A 186 -11.61 13.76 12.48
C ARG A 186 -12.74 12.76 12.52
N HIS A 187 -13.27 12.50 13.70
CA HIS A 187 -14.43 11.64 13.87
C HIS A 187 -15.71 12.49 13.91
N ALA A 188 -16.70 12.15 13.09
CA ALA A 188 -17.98 12.87 13.06
C ALA A 188 -18.79 12.71 14.37
N ASP A 189 -18.53 11.66 15.13
CA ASP A 189 -19.18 11.34 16.41
C ASP A 189 -18.50 11.98 17.63
N HIS A 190 -17.60 12.95 17.41
CA HIS A 190 -16.81 13.60 18.46
C HIS A 190 -15.78 12.67 19.14
N GLY A 191 -15.37 11.57 18.48
CA GLY A 191 -14.20 10.81 18.86
C GLY A 191 -12.89 11.62 18.88
N ILE A 192 -11.81 11.00 19.37
CA ILE A 192 -10.51 11.67 19.53
C ILE A 192 -9.87 11.87 18.16
N ASN A 193 -9.63 13.12 17.80
CA ASN A 193 -8.92 13.45 16.57
C ASN A 193 -7.42 13.19 16.72
N HIS A 194 -6.82 12.46 15.77
CA HIS A 194 -5.43 12.05 15.87
C HIS A 194 -4.76 12.04 14.49
N PRO A 195 -3.47 12.43 14.37
CA PRO A 195 -2.71 12.23 13.15
C PRO A 195 -2.64 10.76 12.76
N ILE A 196 -2.90 10.45 11.49
CA ILE A 196 -2.68 9.09 10.94
C ILE A 196 -1.79 9.15 9.71
N GLY A 197 -1.22 8.01 9.32
CA GLY A 197 -0.18 7.92 8.28
C GLY A 197 1.20 8.40 8.74
N VAL A 198 1.32 8.90 9.97
CA VAL A 198 2.59 9.40 10.53
C VAL A 198 3.50 8.23 10.93
N PRO A 199 4.77 8.20 10.47
CA PRO A 199 5.74 7.22 10.96
C PRO A 199 5.97 7.37 12.47
N TYR A 200 5.72 6.31 13.23
CA TYR A 200 5.80 6.36 14.69
C TYR A 200 7.23 6.64 15.18
N ALA A 201 8.23 6.09 14.49
CA ALA A 201 9.64 6.37 14.75
C ALA A 201 9.99 7.86 14.67
N ARG A 202 9.33 8.60 13.76
CA ARG A 202 9.51 10.06 13.65
C ARG A 202 8.90 10.78 14.85
N ALA A 203 7.73 10.34 15.33
CA ALA A 203 7.11 10.91 16.52
C ALA A 203 7.99 10.76 17.77
N ILE A 204 8.56 9.56 18.00
CA ILE A 204 9.48 9.30 19.11
C ILE A 204 10.67 10.28 19.11
N SER A 205 11.19 10.64 17.94
CA SER A 205 12.35 11.54 17.84
C SER A 205 12.09 12.97 18.39
N TYR A 206 10.83 13.38 18.47
CA TYR A 206 10.44 14.69 19.02
C TYR A 206 10.20 14.66 20.54
N GLY A 207 10.22 13.49 21.18
CA GLY A 207 10.00 13.31 22.63
C GLY A 207 8.52 13.25 23.04
N GLY A 208 8.26 12.77 24.26
CA GLY A 208 6.89 12.60 24.80
C GLY A 208 6.14 11.38 24.27
N TYR A 209 6.85 10.41 23.68
CA TYR A 209 6.30 9.14 23.18
C TYR A 209 7.09 7.95 23.71
N ARG A 210 6.38 6.84 23.92
CA ARG A 210 6.98 5.57 24.32
C ARG A 210 7.69 4.90 23.13
N PRO A 211 8.80 4.18 23.37
CA PRO A 211 9.40 3.33 22.34
C PRO A 211 8.42 2.26 21.86
N VAL A 212 8.52 1.85 20.58
CA VAL A 212 7.66 0.79 19.99
C VAL A 212 7.67 -0.49 20.85
N ALA A 213 8.81 -0.87 21.41
CA ALA A 213 8.96 -2.05 22.26
C ALA A 213 8.19 -1.97 23.59
N GLN A 214 7.69 -0.80 23.98
CA GLN A 214 6.92 -0.59 25.21
C GLN A 214 5.42 -0.40 24.94
N LEU A 215 5.00 -0.40 23.67
CA LEU A 215 3.58 -0.34 23.34
C LEU A 215 2.91 -1.66 23.69
N SER A 216 1.64 -1.60 24.07
CA SER A 216 0.82 -2.81 24.15
C SER A 216 0.85 -3.59 22.83
N PRO A 217 0.91 -4.93 22.85
CA PRO A 217 0.84 -5.76 21.64
C PRO A 217 -0.47 -5.57 20.86
N ASP A 218 -1.50 -5.01 21.49
CA ASP A 218 -2.77 -4.68 20.83
C ASP A 218 -2.68 -3.43 19.94
N ILE A 219 -1.66 -2.58 20.13
CA ILE A 219 -1.40 -1.40 19.29
C ILE A 219 -0.58 -1.85 18.08
N GLN A 220 -1.23 -1.91 16.92
CA GLN A 220 -0.56 -2.25 15.67
C GLN A 220 -0.06 -0.99 14.96
N LEU A 221 1.16 -1.05 14.42
CA LEU A 221 1.74 0.01 13.60
C LEU A 221 1.99 -0.51 12.17
N PRO A 222 0.96 -0.56 11.31
CA PRO A 222 1.12 -1.00 9.92
C PRO A 222 2.22 -0.20 9.23
N GLN A 223 3.22 -0.90 8.68
CA GLN A 223 4.38 -0.27 8.04
C GLN A 223 5.12 0.73 8.96
N GLY A 224 5.06 0.53 10.28
CA GLY A 224 5.66 1.42 11.28
C GLY A 224 4.95 2.76 11.47
N ARG A 225 3.69 2.89 11.02
CA ARG A 225 2.89 4.12 11.07
C ARG A 225 1.69 3.99 11.98
N ILE A 226 1.19 5.13 12.44
CA ILE A 226 -0.09 5.21 13.14
C ILE A 226 -1.21 5.15 12.10
N GLY A 227 -2.10 4.16 12.22
CA GLY A 227 -3.24 3.96 11.32
C GLY A 227 -4.54 3.69 12.08
N CYS A 228 -5.64 3.46 11.36
CA CYS A 228 -6.95 3.19 11.99
C CYS A 228 -6.88 2.01 12.97
N ILE A 229 -6.17 0.94 12.60
CA ILE A 229 -6.04 -0.27 13.43
C ILE A 229 -5.06 -0.14 14.60
N SER A 230 -4.33 0.98 14.70
CA SER A 230 -3.54 1.28 15.90
C SER A 230 -4.45 1.55 17.11
N CYS A 231 -5.68 2.00 16.86
CA CYS A 231 -6.65 2.32 17.90
C CYS A 231 -7.90 1.45 17.81
N HIS A 232 -8.32 1.03 16.61
CA HIS A 232 -9.58 0.32 16.39
C HIS A 232 -9.39 -1.15 16.04
N ARG A 233 -10.31 -1.98 16.50
CA ARG A 233 -10.40 -3.39 16.10
C ARG A 233 -10.97 -3.46 14.68
N GLY A 234 -10.14 -3.88 13.71
CA GLY A 234 -10.57 -4.13 12.34
C GLY A 234 -11.25 -5.51 12.20
N TYR A 235 -12.26 -5.61 11.33
CA TYR A 235 -12.88 -6.88 10.88
C TYR A 235 -13.16 -7.96 11.96
N THR A 236 -13.65 -7.58 13.14
CA THR A 236 -14.10 -8.52 14.20
C THR A 236 -15.57 -8.30 14.54
N ARG A 237 -16.13 -9.14 15.44
CA ARG A 237 -17.46 -8.89 16.04
C ARG A 237 -17.53 -7.57 16.83
N GLU A 238 -16.38 -7.06 17.25
CA GLU A 238 -16.20 -5.78 17.96
C GLU A 238 -15.61 -4.74 17.01
N HIS A 239 -15.92 -4.82 15.71
CA HIS A 239 -15.41 -3.88 14.70
C HIS A 239 -15.59 -2.42 15.13
N GLY A 240 -14.54 -1.62 14.96
CA GLY A 240 -14.55 -0.21 15.33
C GLY A 240 -14.42 0.07 16.83
N ALA A 241 -14.52 -0.95 17.70
CA ALA A 241 -14.21 -0.77 19.12
C ALA A 241 -12.72 -0.46 19.33
N LEU A 242 -12.40 0.26 20.39
CA LEU A 242 -11.00 0.53 20.72
C LEU A 242 -10.27 -0.78 21.09
N VAL A 243 -9.03 -0.92 20.63
CA VAL A 243 -8.17 -2.05 20.99
C VAL A 243 -7.94 -2.08 22.50
N ILE A 244 -7.86 -0.89 23.13
CA ILE A 244 -7.79 -0.67 24.57
C ILE A 244 -8.81 0.42 24.96
N ALA A 245 -9.62 0.16 25.99
CA ALA A 245 -10.61 1.12 26.46
C ALA A 245 -9.94 2.41 26.97
N ASN A 246 -10.38 3.58 26.47
CA ASN A 246 -9.77 4.86 26.82
C ASN A 246 -10.27 5.46 28.14
N ARG A 247 -10.43 4.64 29.19
CA ARG A 247 -10.80 5.14 30.52
C ARG A 247 -9.61 5.89 31.13
N GLY A 248 -9.82 7.15 31.52
CA GLY A 248 -8.76 7.99 32.10
C GLY A 248 -7.59 8.22 31.14
N SER A 249 -7.85 8.35 29.83
CA SER A 249 -6.83 8.55 28.79
C SER A 249 -5.83 7.39 28.64
N ARG A 250 -6.16 6.19 29.16
CA ARG A 250 -5.26 5.03 29.12
C ARG A 250 -4.76 4.72 27.71
N LEU A 251 -5.61 4.77 26.69
CA LEU A 251 -5.20 4.50 25.32
C LEU A 251 -4.17 5.53 24.84
N CYS A 252 -4.33 6.80 25.21
CA CYS A 252 -3.38 7.85 24.86
C CYS A 252 -2.00 7.56 25.47
N PHE A 253 -1.98 7.13 26.74
CA PHE A 253 -0.74 6.82 27.46
C PHE A 253 -0.05 5.53 27.02
N GLU A 254 -0.67 4.70 26.19
CA GLU A 254 0.03 3.59 25.52
C GLU A 254 1.09 4.12 24.55
N CYS A 255 0.86 5.29 23.95
CA CYS A 255 1.78 5.90 22.99
C CYS A 255 2.52 7.11 23.58
N HIS A 256 1.87 7.88 24.44
CA HIS A 256 2.43 9.10 25.01
C HIS A 256 3.03 8.86 26.40
N ASP A 257 4.15 9.53 26.65
CA ASP A 257 4.82 9.58 27.95
C ASP A 257 4.92 11.05 28.37
N ILE A 258 3.75 11.61 28.74
CA ILE A 258 3.52 13.03 29.07
C ILE A 258 2.95 13.17 30.47
#